data_AF-A0A4R9X8V7-F1
#
_entry.id   AF-A0A4R9X8V7-F1
#
_cell.length_a   1.000
_cell.length_b   1.000
_cell.length_c   1.000
_cell.angle_alpha   90.00
_cell.angle_beta   90.00
_cell.angle_gamma   90.00
#
_symmetry.space_group_name_H-M   'P 1'
#
loop_
_entity.id
_entity.type
_entity.pdbx_description
1 polymer ?
#
loop_
_entity_poly.entity_id
_entity_poly.type
_entity_poly.pdbx_seq_one_letter_code
_entity_poly.pdbx_strand_id
1 'polypeptide(L)' 'MFGFPLRAAPTNDPARGSWIRIENERSGLLWRLMRSCQYIRSGLQRAGFEGGWLKQFEPGSTPAA' A
#
# COMPACT_ATOMS: atom_id res chain seq x y z
N MET A 1 35.42 29.69 -20.37
CA MET A 1 35.44 28.23 -20.60
C MET A 1 35.43 27.55 -19.24
N PHE A 2 34.26 27.28 -18.66
CA PHE A 2 34.15 26.51 -17.41
C PHE A 2 33.01 25.51 -17.58
N GLY A 3 33.36 24.32 -18.07
CA GLY A 3 32.46 23.17 -18.12
C GLY A 3 32.41 22.52 -16.75
N PHE A 4 31.31 22.73 -16.02
CA PHE A 4 30.95 21.83 -14.94
C PHE A 4 30.47 20.52 -15.56
N PRO A 5 31.09 19.36 -15.28
CA PRO A 5 30.57 18.11 -15.78
C PRO A 5 29.23 17.84 -15.08
N LEU A 6 28.16 17.70 -15.88
CA LEU A 6 26.94 17.01 -15.49
C LEU A 6 27.31 15.57 -15.11
N ARG A 7 27.75 15.36 -13.87
CA ARG A 7 27.86 14.04 -13.27
C ARG A 7 26.43 13.52 -13.19
N ALA A 8 26.10 12.56 -14.05
CA ALA A 8 24.87 11.79 -13.98
C ALA A 8 24.65 11.36 -12.53
N ALA A 9 23.55 11.83 -11.92
CA ALA A 9 23.19 11.43 -10.58
C ALA A 9 22.97 9.90 -10.57
N PRO A 10 23.52 9.17 -9.58
CA PRO A 10 23.35 7.73 -9.51
C PRO A 10 21.86 7.37 -9.45
N THR A 11 21.45 6.39 -10.23
CA THR A 11 20.06 5.93 -10.42
C THR A 11 19.42 5.30 -9.17
N ASN A 12 20.14 5.23 -8.05
CA ASN A 12 19.67 4.75 -6.75
C ASN A 12 19.77 5.86 -5.71
N ASP A 13 18.86 6.82 -5.79
CA ASP A 13 18.61 7.77 -4.70
C ASP A 13 17.70 7.09 -3.65
N PRO A 14 18.19 6.79 -2.44
CA PRO A 14 17.40 6.14 -1.39
C PRO A 14 16.21 6.99 -0.93
N ALA A 15 16.16 8.29 -1.26
CA ALA A 15 15.03 9.17 -0.97
C ALA A 15 13.83 8.95 -1.90
N ARG A 16 14.01 8.28 -3.06
CA ARG A 16 12.92 8.11 -4.04
C ARG A 16 11.86 7.08 -3.66
N GLY A 17 12.10 6.26 -2.65
CA GLY A 17 11.17 5.21 -2.19
C GLY A 17 10.57 5.45 -0.80
N SER A 18 10.94 6.52 -0.09
CA SER A 18 10.52 6.73 1.31
C SER A 18 9.09 7.28 1.43
N TRP A 19 8.60 8.00 0.40
CA TRP A 19 7.27 8.60 0.39
C TRP A 19 6.16 7.55 0.52
N ILE A 20 6.35 6.34 -0.01
CA ILE A 20 5.36 5.25 0.12
C ILE A 20 5.18 4.84 1.58
N ARG A 21 6.26 4.84 2.39
CA ARG A 21 6.18 4.58 3.83
C ARG A 21 5.53 5.74 4.55
N ILE A 22 5.94 6.98 4.25
CA ILE A 22 5.42 8.18 4.92
C ILE A 22 3.92 8.32 4.68
N GLU A 23 3.46 8.12 3.44
CA GLU A 23 2.03 8.18 3.09
C GLU A 23 1.24 7.03 3.70
N ASN A 24 1.84 5.84 3.78
CA ASN A 24 1.20 4.69 4.41
C ASN A 24 1.12 4.83 5.94
N GLU A 25 2.09 5.46 6.59
CA GLU A 25 2.06 5.77 8.03
C GLU A 25 1.12 6.92 8.36
N ARG A 26 1.09 7.98 7.53
CA ARG A 26 0.26 9.17 7.78
C ARG A 26 -1.21 8.97 7.45
N SER A 27 -1.50 8.40 6.28
CA SER A 27 -2.87 8.30 5.74
C SER A 27 -3.37 6.87 5.66
N GLY A 28 -2.45 5.89 5.66
CA GLY A 28 -2.79 4.50 5.37
C GLY A 28 -3.44 4.32 4.00
N LEU A 29 -3.22 5.24 3.05
CA LEU A 29 -3.93 5.28 1.77
C LEU A 29 -3.69 3.99 0.97
N LEU A 30 -2.43 3.56 0.89
CA LEU A 30 -2.05 2.33 0.22
C LEU A 30 -2.75 1.12 0.86
N TRP A 31 -2.71 1.02 2.19
CA TRP A 31 -3.42 -0.02 2.91
C TRP A 31 -4.94 0.01 2.68
N ARG A 32 -5.59 1.18 2.68
CA ARG A 32 -7.03 1.32 2.39
C ARG A 32 -7.37 0.87 0.96
N LEU A 33 -6.53 1.23 0.00
CA LEU A 33 -6.70 0.81 -1.40
C LEU A 33 -6.58 -0.72 -1.52
N MET A 34 -5.56 -1.33 -0.90
CA MET A 34 -5.39 -2.78 -0.88
C MET A 34 -6.62 -3.49 -0.28
N ARG A 35 -7.22 -2.93 0.78
CA ARG A 35 -8.42 -3.49 1.41
C ARG A 35 -9.66 -3.41 0.52
N SER A 36 -9.81 -2.35 -0.27
CA SER A 36 -10.93 -2.20 -1.21
C SER A 36 -10.88 -3.16 -2.39
N CYS A 37 -9.69 -3.63 -2.78
CA CYS A 37 -9.54 -4.51 -3.92
C CYS A 37 -10.01 -5.94 -3.60
N GLN A 38 -11.04 -6.42 -4.31
CA GLN A 38 -11.60 -7.76 -4.10
C GLN A 38 -10.60 -8.87 -4.42
N TYR A 39 -9.76 -8.72 -5.46
CA TYR A 39 -8.76 -9.72 -5.82
C TYR A 39 -7.70 -9.93 -4.74
N ILE A 40 -7.26 -8.84 -4.09
CA ILE A 40 -6.30 -8.93 -2.98
C ILE A 40 -6.93 -9.66 -1.80
N ARG A 41 -8.19 -9.36 -1.47
CA ARG A 41 -8.93 -10.06 -0.42
C ARG A 41 -9.09 -11.54 -0.71
N SER A 42 -9.58 -11.88 -1.90
CA SER A 42 -9.75 -13.27 -2.32
C SER A 42 -8.42 -14.02 -2.39
N GLY A 43 -7.33 -13.36 -2.80
CA GLY A 43 -5.98 -13.93 -2.80
C GLY A 43 -5.48 -14.23 -1.39
N LEU A 44 -5.63 -13.28 -0.46
CA LEU A 44 -5.26 -13.45 0.95
C LEU A 44 -6.08 -14.56 1.62
N GLN A 45 -7.40 -14.59 1.40
CA GLN A 45 -8.28 -15.64 1.90
C GLN A 45 -7.88 -17.02 1.36
N ARG A 46 -7.58 -17.12 0.07
CA ARG A 46 -7.11 -18.38 -0.55
C ARG A 46 -5.73 -18.82 -0.06
N ALA A 47 -4.87 -17.87 0.31
CA ALA A 47 -3.59 -18.14 0.93
C ALA A 47 -3.71 -18.51 2.43
N GLY A 48 -4.93 -18.59 2.98
CA GLY A 48 -5.18 -18.96 4.37
C GLY A 48 -5.00 -17.82 5.37
N PHE A 49 -4.91 -16.56 4.90
CA PHE A 49 -4.93 -15.41 5.81
C PHE A 49 -6.36 -15.12 6.26
N GLU A 50 -6.58 -15.20 7.56
CA GLU A 50 -7.86 -14.93 8.21
C GLU A 50 -7.71 -13.86 9.31
N GLY A 51 -8.78 -13.12 9.62
CA GLY A 51 -8.82 -12.14 10.70
C GLY A 51 -8.60 -10.67 10.28
N GLY A 52 -8.45 -9.79 11.28
CA GLY A 52 -8.27 -8.35 11.06
C GLY A 52 -9.42 -7.70 10.29
N TRP A 53 -9.10 -7.01 9.20
CA TRP A 53 -10.06 -6.33 8.31
C TRP A 53 -10.67 -7.26 7.26
N LEU A 54 -10.11 -8.44 7.02
CA LEU A 54 -10.66 -9.45 6.10
C LEU A 54 -11.94 -10.08 6.65
N LYS A 55 -12.05 -10.19 7.98
CA LYS A 55 -13.22 -10.75 8.69
C LYS A 55 -14.40 -9.77 8.80
N GLN A 56 -14.14 -8.47 8.74
CA GLN A 56 -15.14 -7.41 8.92
C GLN A 56 -16.01 -7.20 7.67
N PHE A 57 -15.53 -7.63 6.51
CA PHE A 57 -16.24 -7.52 5.25
C PHE A 57 -17.06 -8.79 5.01
N GLU A 58 -18.00 -9.07 5.91
CA GLU A 58 -19.12 -9.97 5.66
C GLU A 58 -20.19 -9.16 4.88
N PRO A 59 -20.37 -9.37 3.56
CA PRO A 59 -21.42 -8.70 2.82
C PRO A 59 -22.76 -9.36 3.19
N GLY A 60 -23.32 -9.00 4.35
CA GLY A 60 -24.53 -9.61 4.87
C GLY A 60 -24.85 -9.36 6.34
N SER A 61 -23.94 -8.77 7.13
CA SER A 61 -24.29 -8.32 8.50
C SER A 61 -25.10 -7.03 8.43
N THR A 62 -26.39 -7.15 8.14
CA THR A 62 -27.41 -6.19 8.58
C THR A 62 -27.27 -6.08 10.10
N PRO A 63 -27.00 -4.90 10.68
CA PRO A 63 -27.12 -4.74 12.11
C PRO A 63 -28.62 -4.90 12.44
N ALA A 64 -28.98 -6.04 12.99
CA ALA A 64 -30.29 -6.24 13.59
C ALA A 64 -30.42 -5.25 14.75
N ALA A 65 -31.18 -4.18 14.52
CA ALA A 65 -31.74 -3.30 15.53
C ALA A 65 -33.17 -3.76 15.83
#